data_AF-A0A0M2UY92-F1
#
_entry.id   AF-A0A0M2UY92-F1
#
_cell.length_a   1.000
_cell.length_b   1.000
_cell.length_c   1.000
_cell.angle_alpha   90.00
_cell.angle_beta   90.00
_cell.angle_gamma   90.00
#
_symmetry.space_group_name_H-M   'P 1'
#
loop_
_entity.id
_entity.type
_entity.pdbx_description
1 polymer ?
#
loop_
_entity_poly.entity_id
_entity_poly.type
_entity_poly.pdbx_seq_one_letter_code
_entity_poly.pdbx_strand_id
1 'polypeptide(L)'
;MNEKPRPFVRMIIACLFFFIAVTLNIFLPRYWHTIPEIVKHLLLVFSAIMCVHIMEYAYLWWEIFGHIRNILKETLQATHQLIDDNRNALEKSLQTTNRLIGSAAIIGLKNVYSSRKDVKGDIYDAIENAEKRVWLLGITASENILLDELLSTLNNKLADGLDVRILLLDALRSSAVFRTLLESTAHEAAKIVNADRTDTHLTDDPYFHQRLYSDFTHVCDRLGSYPRISATVRFYTQTPACWMMIVDNSAHFQPYTFGRSANKHSANLCTGANMPVFKFQMQENGRPFEILEDNFQKLWLTSNLDLFHIEARIANRNRIISDVFHDNSQWFKHVYEALYVQKGAMQFTGDRRKFPRQSWDGVQSLLKVCLPNCQTPIKASLCDYSREGAAIKLDALNHPLKMGDIVTLQNTLPSEPRPENFIIAHFLKRNQFIIRRIINDSQPVIGLQIVSEGERRDEQDHFNGITTASHSLS
;
A
#
# COMPACT_ATOMS: atom_id res chain seq x y z
N MET A 1 42.22 -7.13 -13.13
CA MET A 1 43.61 -6.81 -13.50
C MET A 1 43.79 -5.30 -13.33
N ASN A 2 44.54 -4.89 -12.31
CA ASN A 2 44.72 -3.48 -11.93
C ASN A 2 45.98 -2.93 -12.60
N GLU A 3 45.90 -2.58 -13.88
CA GLU A 3 46.96 -1.81 -14.53
C GLU A 3 46.71 -0.31 -14.33
N LYS A 4 47.51 0.30 -13.46
CA LYS A 4 47.55 1.75 -13.23
C LYS A 4 47.71 2.50 -14.57
N PRO A 5 47.22 3.76 -14.68
CA PRO A 5 47.39 4.59 -15.87
C PRO A 5 48.85 5.06 -15.96
N ARG A 6 49.73 4.18 -16.45
CA ARG A 6 51.17 4.43 -16.65
C ARG A 6 51.51 5.56 -17.64
N PRO A 7 50.74 5.84 -18.72
CA PRO A 7 51.16 6.83 -19.72
C PRO A 7 50.90 8.28 -19.28
N PHE A 8 49.78 8.58 -18.63
CA PHE A 8 49.49 9.94 -18.13
C PHE A 8 50.49 10.37 -17.05
N VAL A 9 50.86 9.45 -16.17
CA VAL A 9 51.89 9.69 -15.14
C VAL A 9 53.25 9.96 -15.79
N ARG A 10 53.63 9.22 -16.84
CA ARG A 10 54.87 9.46 -17.59
C ARG A 10 54.87 10.82 -18.30
N MET A 11 53.75 11.24 -18.88
CA MET A 11 53.60 12.57 -19.49
C MET A 11 53.74 13.69 -18.44
N ILE A 12 53.09 13.55 -17.27
CA ILE A 12 53.24 14.52 -16.17
C ILE A 12 54.69 14.61 -15.71
N ILE A 13 55.36 13.47 -15.54
CA ILE A 13 56.78 13.41 -15.18
C ILE A 13 57.63 14.10 -16.26
N ALA A 14 57.33 13.88 -17.54
CA ALA A 14 58.06 14.50 -18.63
C ALA A 14 57.87 16.03 -18.68
N CYS A 15 56.64 16.50 -18.49
CA CYS A 15 56.33 17.93 -18.35
C CYS A 15 57.08 18.54 -17.16
N LEU A 16 57.11 17.86 -16.01
CA LEU A 16 57.77 18.33 -14.80
C LEU A 16 59.28 18.47 -14.99
N PHE A 17 59.93 17.46 -15.59
CA PHE A 17 61.36 17.54 -15.94
C PHE A 17 61.67 18.59 -17.00
N PHE A 18 60.79 18.77 -17.98
CA PHE A 18 60.91 19.84 -18.97
C PHE A 18 60.85 21.23 -18.31
N PHE A 19 59.85 21.48 -17.46
CA PHE A 19 59.74 22.74 -16.71
C PHE A 19 60.95 22.98 -15.82
N ILE A 20 61.43 21.96 -15.11
CA ILE A 20 62.65 22.08 -14.29
C ILE A 20 63.85 22.45 -15.16
N ALA A 21 64.06 21.76 -16.29
CA ALA A 21 65.21 22.02 -17.17
C ALA A 21 65.17 23.42 -17.79
N VAL A 22 64.00 23.88 -18.25
CA VAL A 22 63.81 25.23 -18.80
C VAL A 22 63.99 26.30 -17.72
N THR A 23 63.41 26.08 -16.54
CA THR A 23 63.55 26.99 -15.39
C THR A 23 65.01 27.11 -14.98
N LEU A 24 65.71 25.99 -14.85
CA LEU A 24 67.15 25.98 -14.59
C LEU A 24 67.91 26.72 -15.68
N ASN A 25 67.64 26.47 -16.97
CA ASN A 25 68.33 27.14 -18.06
C ASN A 25 68.16 28.68 -18.06
N ILE A 26 66.99 29.18 -17.60
CA ILE A 26 66.70 30.62 -17.49
C ILE A 26 67.33 31.23 -16.23
N PHE A 27 67.21 30.56 -15.08
CA PHE A 27 67.58 31.15 -13.79
C PHE A 27 69.05 30.93 -13.42
N LEU A 28 69.68 29.82 -13.81
CA LEU A 28 71.08 29.55 -13.48
C LEU A 28 72.01 30.70 -13.93
N PRO A 29 71.95 31.19 -15.18
CA PRO A 29 72.81 32.29 -15.64
C PRO A 29 72.60 33.61 -14.89
N ARG A 30 71.43 33.78 -14.26
CA ARG A 30 71.04 35.00 -13.53
C ARG A 30 71.57 35.02 -12.10
N TYR A 31 71.74 33.84 -11.48
CA TYR A 31 72.19 33.71 -10.09
C TYR A 31 73.65 33.23 -9.96
N TRP A 32 74.20 32.58 -10.99
CA TRP A 32 75.58 32.10 -11.00
C TRP A 32 76.28 32.53 -12.29
N HIS A 33 77.18 33.51 -12.21
CA HIS A 33 77.80 34.10 -13.40
C HIS A 33 78.86 33.22 -14.08
N THR A 34 79.29 32.12 -13.45
CA THR A 34 80.36 31.22 -13.91
C THR A 34 79.88 29.79 -14.16
N ILE A 35 78.79 29.63 -14.91
CA ILE A 35 78.31 28.29 -15.30
C ILE A 35 79.04 27.84 -16.56
N PRO A 36 79.66 26.64 -16.54
CA PRO A 36 80.28 26.06 -17.72
C PRO A 36 79.29 25.94 -18.89
N GLU A 37 79.72 26.34 -20.08
CA GLU A 37 78.89 26.37 -21.29
C GLU A 37 78.31 24.99 -21.65
N ILE A 38 79.06 23.93 -21.32
CA ILE A 38 78.62 22.54 -21.48
C ILE A 38 77.33 22.22 -20.71
N VAL A 39 77.11 22.83 -19.54
CA VAL A 39 75.91 22.61 -18.72
C VAL A 39 74.68 23.25 -19.38
N LYS A 40 74.83 24.42 -20.01
CA LYS A 40 73.74 25.10 -20.75
C LYS A 40 73.32 24.27 -21.96
N HIS A 41 74.29 23.77 -22.71
CA HIS A 41 74.01 22.89 -23.86
C HIS A 41 73.33 21.59 -23.43
N LEU A 42 73.76 20.99 -22.31
CA LEU A 42 73.15 19.74 -21.81
C LEU A 42 71.71 19.95 -21.33
N LEU A 43 71.41 21.07 -20.65
CA LEU A 43 70.04 21.43 -20.27
C LEU A 43 69.14 21.71 -21.48
N LEU A 44 69.67 22.34 -22.53
CA LEU A 44 68.93 22.62 -23.75
C LEU A 44 68.64 21.34 -24.55
N VAL A 45 69.62 20.45 -24.69
CA VAL A 45 69.44 19.12 -25.32
C VAL A 45 68.44 18.30 -24.53
N PHE A 46 68.54 18.29 -23.20
CA PHE A 46 67.58 17.58 -22.35
C PHE A 46 66.16 18.16 -22.50
N SER A 47 66.02 19.50 -22.56
CA SER A 47 64.71 20.14 -22.79
C SER A 47 64.12 19.78 -24.16
N ALA A 48 64.96 19.71 -25.20
CA ALA A 48 64.53 19.29 -26.53
C ALA A 48 64.05 17.82 -26.55
N ILE A 49 64.80 16.91 -25.89
CA ILE A 49 64.41 15.50 -25.76
C ILE A 49 63.07 15.37 -25.02
N MET A 50 62.88 16.09 -23.91
CA MET A 50 61.63 16.05 -23.16
C MET A 50 60.46 16.66 -23.94
N CYS A 51 60.70 17.71 -24.73
CA CYS A 51 59.70 18.28 -25.62
C CYS A 51 59.24 17.28 -26.69
N VAL A 52 60.19 16.56 -27.32
CA VAL A 52 59.87 15.50 -28.29
C VAL A 52 59.04 14.40 -27.63
N HIS A 53 59.39 13.96 -26.42
CA HIS A 53 58.58 12.97 -25.69
C HIS A 53 57.19 13.49 -25.32
N ILE A 54 57.05 14.75 -24.92
CA ILE A 54 55.73 15.35 -24.63
C ILE A 54 54.90 15.40 -25.92
N MET A 55 55.49 15.81 -27.04
CA MET A 55 54.80 15.87 -28.34
C MET A 55 54.40 14.49 -28.85
N GLU A 56 55.31 13.52 -28.78
CA GLU A 56 55.05 12.12 -29.16
C GLU A 56 53.89 11.56 -28.34
N TYR A 57 53.92 11.71 -27.00
CA TYR A 57 52.83 11.25 -26.15
C TYR A 57 51.54 12.02 -26.44
N ALA A 58 51.56 13.35 -26.49
CA ALA A 58 50.33 14.13 -26.70
C ALA A 58 49.67 13.81 -28.04
N TYR A 59 50.46 13.69 -29.11
CA TYR A 59 49.95 13.41 -30.45
C TYR A 59 49.50 11.95 -30.61
N LEU A 60 50.34 10.97 -30.27
CA LEU A 60 49.96 9.56 -30.39
C LEU A 60 48.79 9.21 -29.47
N TRP A 61 48.77 9.69 -28.22
CA TRP A 61 47.67 9.34 -27.31
C TRP A 61 46.36 10.02 -27.73
N TRP A 62 46.40 11.25 -28.21
CA TRP A 62 45.20 11.92 -28.69
C TRP A 62 44.60 11.21 -29.90
N GLU A 63 45.45 10.82 -30.87
CA GLU A 63 45.02 10.14 -32.09
C GLU A 63 44.54 8.71 -31.80
N ILE A 64 45.32 7.92 -31.04
CA ILE A 64 44.97 6.54 -30.69
C ILE A 64 43.73 6.50 -29.80
N PHE A 65 43.64 7.34 -28.76
CA PHE A 65 42.47 7.33 -27.87
C PHE A 65 41.23 7.92 -28.55
N GLY A 66 41.41 8.92 -29.43
CA GLY A 66 40.35 9.43 -30.29
C GLY A 66 39.78 8.34 -31.19
N HIS A 67 40.65 7.59 -31.88
CA HIS A 67 40.25 6.46 -32.72
C HIS A 67 39.60 5.33 -31.92
N ILE A 68 40.19 4.92 -30.78
CA ILE A 68 39.62 3.89 -29.91
C ILE A 68 38.24 4.33 -29.40
N ARG A 69 38.08 5.60 -28.98
CA ARG A 69 36.79 6.13 -28.52
C ARG A 69 35.76 6.15 -29.63
N ASN A 70 36.15 6.53 -30.86
CA ASN A 70 35.24 6.54 -32.00
C ASN A 70 34.85 5.11 -32.41
N ILE A 71 35.80 4.18 -32.47
CA ILE A 71 35.53 2.76 -32.73
C ILE A 71 34.62 2.18 -31.65
N LEU A 72 34.91 2.42 -30.37
CA LEU A 72 34.04 1.99 -29.27
C LEU A 72 32.66 2.60 -29.39
N LYS A 73 32.54 3.90 -29.71
CA LYS A 73 31.23 4.54 -29.86
C LYS A 73 30.44 3.94 -31.02
N GLU A 74 31.06 3.79 -32.19
CA GLU A 74 30.41 3.25 -33.39
C GLU A 74 30.04 1.76 -33.23
N THR A 75 30.97 0.95 -32.72
CA THR A 75 30.71 -0.49 -32.51
C THR A 75 29.73 -0.74 -31.37
N LEU A 76 29.84 -0.03 -30.25
CA LEU A 76 28.93 -0.18 -29.12
C LEU A 76 27.52 0.31 -29.50
N GLN A 77 27.40 1.41 -30.25
CA GLN A 77 26.12 1.90 -30.73
C GLN A 77 25.48 0.93 -31.73
N ALA A 78 26.23 0.45 -32.73
CA ALA A 78 25.73 -0.54 -33.69
C ALA A 78 25.34 -1.86 -33.00
N THR A 79 26.10 -2.29 -31.98
CA THR A 79 25.79 -3.50 -31.20
C THR A 79 24.52 -3.33 -30.37
N HIS A 80 24.34 -2.17 -29.70
CA HIS A 80 23.09 -1.88 -28.97
C HIS A 80 21.90 -1.87 -29.93
N GLN A 81 22.05 -1.24 -31.10
CA GLN A 81 20.98 -1.19 -32.09
C GLN A 81 20.60 -2.59 -32.60
N LEU A 82 21.59 -3.45 -32.89
CA LEU A 82 21.35 -4.86 -33.25
C LEU A 82 20.67 -5.67 -32.14
N ILE A 83 21.05 -5.44 -30.87
CA ILE A 83 20.42 -6.09 -29.72
C ILE A 83 18.96 -5.66 -29.62
N ASP A 84 18.68 -4.36 -29.75
CA ASP A 84 17.33 -3.81 -29.68
C ASP A 84 16.46 -4.29 -30.83
N ASP A 85 16.99 -4.34 -32.06
CA ASP A 85 16.27 -4.84 -33.23
C ASP A 85 15.91 -6.33 -33.08
N ASN A 86 16.87 -7.16 -32.63
CA ASN A 86 16.63 -8.57 -32.37
C ASN A 86 15.61 -8.79 -31.25
N ARG A 87 15.70 -8.00 -30.17
CA ARG A 87 14.73 -8.03 -29.07
C ARG A 87 13.33 -7.68 -29.57
N ASN A 88 13.20 -6.62 -30.37
CA ASN A 88 11.93 -6.18 -30.93
C ASN A 88 11.32 -7.22 -31.88
N ALA A 89 12.15 -7.86 -32.72
CA ALA A 89 11.72 -8.93 -33.62
C ALA A 89 11.23 -10.16 -32.83
N LEU A 90 11.96 -10.57 -31.79
CA LEU A 90 11.59 -11.67 -30.91
C LEU A 90 10.29 -11.35 -30.14
N GLU A 91 10.15 -10.14 -29.60
CA GLU A 91 8.96 -9.71 -28.88
C GLU A 91 7.72 -9.75 -29.78
N LYS A 92 7.82 -9.25 -31.02
CA LYS A 92 6.73 -9.35 -32.02
C LYS A 92 6.37 -10.80 -32.33
N SER A 93 7.37 -11.65 -32.56
CA SER A 93 7.15 -13.08 -32.82
C SER A 93 6.46 -13.78 -31.65
N LEU A 94 6.87 -13.48 -30.41
CA LEU A 94 6.24 -14.02 -29.20
C LEU A 94 4.81 -13.52 -29.01
N GLN A 95 4.55 -12.24 -29.29
CA GLN A 95 3.20 -11.67 -29.23
C GLN A 95 2.25 -12.33 -30.23
N THR A 96 2.72 -12.66 -31.44
CA THR A 96 1.91 -13.36 -32.45
C THR A 96 1.71 -14.83 -32.15
N THR A 97 2.75 -15.51 -31.62
CA THR A 97 2.73 -16.96 -31.44
C THR A 97 2.11 -17.38 -30.11
N ASN A 98 2.23 -16.54 -29.07
CA ASN A 98 1.69 -16.81 -27.74
C ASN A 98 0.54 -15.85 -27.42
N ARG A 99 -0.68 -16.38 -27.40
CA ARG A 99 -1.90 -15.63 -27.13
C ARG A 99 -1.87 -14.88 -25.80
N LEU A 100 -1.24 -15.41 -24.76
CA LEU A 100 -1.14 -14.74 -23.46
C LEU A 100 -0.22 -13.51 -23.54
N ILE A 101 0.93 -13.64 -24.21
CA ILE A 101 1.87 -12.53 -24.43
C ILE A 101 1.25 -11.46 -25.32
N GLY A 102 0.58 -11.87 -26.41
CA GLY A 102 -0.16 -10.95 -27.27
C GLY A 102 -1.27 -10.21 -26.50
N SER A 103 -2.04 -10.90 -25.68
CA SER A 103 -3.09 -10.27 -24.86
C SER A 103 -2.52 -9.31 -23.82
N ALA A 104 -1.41 -9.68 -23.16
CA ALA A 104 -0.69 -8.81 -22.23
C ALA A 104 -0.19 -7.52 -22.92
N ALA A 105 0.38 -7.64 -24.12
CA ALA A 105 0.83 -6.48 -24.90
C ALA A 105 -0.33 -5.57 -25.31
N ILE A 106 -1.48 -6.14 -25.75
CA ILE A 106 -2.69 -5.38 -26.13
C ILE A 106 -3.20 -4.51 -24.98
N ILE A 107 -3.18 -5.03 -23.74
CA ILE A 107 -3.59 -4.27 -22.56
C ILE A 107 -2.48 -3.35 -22.01
N GLY A 108 -1.33 -3.30 -22.68
CA GLY A 108 -0.20 -2.46 -22.30
C GLY A 108 0.70 -3.01 -21.20
N LEU A 109 0.56 -4.28 -20.80
CA LEU A 109 1.45 -4.88 -19.80
C LEU A 109 2.85 -5.09 -20.39
N LYS A 110 3.81 -4.29 -19.91
CA LYS A 110 5.21 -4.32 -20.38
C LYS A 110 6.12 -5.19 -19.54
N ASN A 111 5.88 -5.24 -18.23
CA ASN A 111 6.69 -6.06 -17.34
C ASN A 111 5.93 -6.47 -16.07
N VAL A 112 6.37 -7.57 -15.46
CA VAL A 112 5.91 -8.04 -14.16
C VAL A 112 7.14 -8.30 -13.30
N TYR A 113 7.35 -7.44 -12.31
CA TYR A 113 8.43 -7.59 -11.34
C TYR A 113 7.96 -8.46 -10.18
N SER A 114 8.85 -9.30 -9.64
CA SER A 114 8.52 -10.17 -8.52
C SER A 114 8.28 -9.42 -7.21
N SER A 115 8.82 -8.20 -7.07
CA SER A 115 8.71 -7.39 -5.87
C SER A 115 9.02 -5.90 -6.12
N ARG A 116 8.77 -5.04 -5.13
CA ARG A 116 9.19 -3.62 -5.17
C ARG A 116 10.71 -3.43 -5.19
N LYS A 117 11.48 -4.42 -4.75
CA LYS A 117 12.95 -4.36 -4.78
C LYS A 117 13.46 -4.40 -6.22
N ASP A 118 12.85 -5.25 -7.04
CA ASP A 118 13.30 -5.50 -8.42
C ASP A 118 12.97 -4.36 -9.38
N VAL A 119 12.04 -3.48 -8.99
CA VAL A 119 11.61 -2.32 -9.80
C VAL A 119 12.33 -1.03 -9.43
N LYS A 120 13.17 -1.01 -8.38
CA LYS A 120 13.85 0.21 -7.90
C LYS A 120 14.59 0.93 -9.02
N GLY A 121 15.47 0.25 -9.76
CA GLY A 121 16.23 0.86 -10.85
C GLY A 121 15.34 1.46 -11.93
N ASP A 122 14.37 0.69 -12.42
CA ASP A 122 13.44 1.11 -13.49
C ASP A 122 12.62 2.37 -13.12
N ILE A 123 12.31 2.55 -11.84
CA ILE A 123 11.59 3.73 -11.34
C ILE A 123 12.47 4.97 -11.25
N TYR A 124 13.71 4.81 -10.77
CA TYR A 124 14.63 5.95 -10.64
C TYR A 124 14.98 6.45 -12.04
N ASP A 125 15.27 5.53 -12.96
CA ASP A 125 15.51 5.84 -14.36
C ASP A 125 14.28 6.50 -15.00
N ALA A 126 13.05 6.01 -14.72
CA ALA A 126 11.84 6.63 -15.24
C ALA A 126 11.66 8.07 -14.73
N ILE A 127 11.84 8.32 -13.43
CA ILE A 127 11.70 9.66 -12.84
C ILE A 127 12.77 10.61 -13.37
N GLU A 128 14.02 10.16 -13.49
CA GLU A 128 15.12 10.96 -14.02
C GLU A 128 14.86 11.39 -15.47
N ASN A 129 14.26 10.50 -16.28
CA ASN A 129 13.94 10.76 -17.68
C ASN A 129 12.53 11.34 -17.91
N ALA A 130 11.76 11.62 -16.84
CA ALA A 130 10.38 12.08 -16.98
C ALA A 130 10.29 13.47 -17.64
N GLU A 131 9.33 13.64 -18.55
CA GLU A 131 9.15 14.87 -19.36
C GLU A 131 7.81 15.58 -19.13
N LYS A 132 6.75 14.86 -18.71
CA LYS A 132 5.40 15.43 -18.53
C LYS A 132 4.93 15.41 -17.08
N ARG A 133 5.07 14.27 -16.39
CA ARG A 133 4.51 14.10 -15.04
C ARG A 133 5.18 13.00 -14.21
N VAL A 134 5.13 13.18 -12.90
CA VAL A 134 5.42 12.14 -11.90
C VAL A 134 4.37 12.17 -10.80
N TRP A 135 3.56 11.13 -10.72
CA TRP A 135 2.50 10.99 -9.71
C TRP A 135 2.76 9.77 -8.83
N LEU A 136 2.80 9.98 -7.51
CA LEU A 136 3.22 8.99 -6.53
C LEU A 136 2.10 8.68 -5.54
N LEU A 137 1.76 7.40 -5.34
CA LEU A 137 0.76 6.95 -4.36
C LEU A 137 1.33 5.86 -3.46
N GLY A 138 1.26 6.08 -2.14
CA GLY A 138 1.65 5.08 -1.14
C GLY A 138 3.16 4.87 -1.04
N ILE A 139 3.97 5.82 -1.52
CA ILE A 139 5.43 5.73 -1.57
C ILE A 139 6.07 5.53 -0.19
N THR A 140 5.48 6.12 0.86
CA THR A 140 5.89 5.95 2.27
C THR A 140 5.69 4.54 2.80
N ALA A 141 4.86 3.72 2.15
CA ALA A 141 4.68 2.32 2.52
C ALA A 141 5.74 1.40 1.89
N SER A 142 6.81 1.92 1.29
CA SER A 142 7.85 1.13 0.64
C SER A 142 9.18 1.23 1.39
N GLU A 143 9.76 0.09 1.75
CA GLU A 143 11.13 0.05 2.30
C GLU A 143 12.20 0.13 1.19
N ASN A 144 11.84 -0.20 -0.05
CA ASN A 144 12.80 -0.31 -1.15
C ASN A 144 12.95 0.99 -1.94
N ILE A 145 11.89 1.82 -1.95
CA ILE A 145 11.81 3.05 -2.74
C ILE A 145 11.42 4.15 -1.76
N LEU A 146 12.41 4.89 -1.30
CA LEU A 146 12.23 5.92 -0.29
C LEU A 146 11.98 7.26 -0.96
N LEU A 147 10.90 7.94 -0.56
CA LEU A 147 10.58 9.27 -1.09
C LEU A 147 11.75 10.25 -0.88
N ASP A 148 12.43 10.16 0.25
CA ASP A 148 13.62 10.94 0.61
C ASP A 148 14.71 10.93 -0.46
N GLU A 149 14.96 9.78 -1.08
CA GLU A 149 15.95 9.63 -2.15
C GLU A 149 15.52 10.35 -3.44
N LEU A 150 14.22 10.58 -3.61
CA LEU A 150 13.62 11.17 -4.82
C LEU A 150 13.37 12.68 -4.68
N LEU A 151 13.31 13.23 -3.46
CA LEU A 151 12.91 14.63 -3.22
C LEU A 151 13.74 15.64 -4.01
N SER A 152 15.07 15.47 -4.08
CA SER A 152 15.96 16.36 -4.82
C SER A 152 15.65 16.35 -6.32
N THR A 153 15.55 15.15 -6.92
CA THR A 153 15.24 14.97 -8.34
C THR A 153 13.86 15.53 -8.67
N LEU A 154 12.84 15.23 -7.86
CA LEU A 154 11.49 15.76 -8.05
C LEU A 154 11.46 17.29 -7.94
N ASN A 155 12.23 17.88 -7.02
CA ASN A 155 12.28 19.33 -6.86
C ASN A 155 12.90 20.01 -8.08
N ASN A 156 13.91 19.41 -8.71
CA ASN A 156 14.47 19.89 -9.96
C ASN A 156 13.45 19.75 -11.11
N LYS A 157 12.82 18.58 -11.25
CA LYS A 157 11.79 18.35 -12.27
C LYS A 157 10.61 19.30 -12.16
N LEU A 158 10.15 19.58 -10.94
CA LEU A 158 9.09 20.55 -10.69
C LEU A 158 9.53 21.97 -11.08
N ALA A 159 10.81 22.33 -10.88
CA ALA A 159 11.36 23.61 -11.35
C ALA A 159 11.39 23.70 -12.88
N ASP A 160 11.56 22.58 -13.57
CA ASP A 160 11.52 22.46 -15.03
C ASP A 160 10.07 22.45 -15.59
N GLY A 161 9.05 22.56 -14.73
CA GLY A 161 7.64 22.65 -15.12
C GLY A 161 6.89 21.31 -15.18
N LEU A 162 7.48 20.24 -14.63
CA LEU A 162 6.85 18.92 -14.60
C LEU A 162 5.65 18.87 -13.64
N ASP A 163 4.55 18.20 -14.00
CA ASP A 163 3.42 17.96 -13.10
C ASP A 163 3.75 16.87 -12.08
N VAL A 164 4.18 17.28 -10.88
CA VAL A 164 4.47 16.39 -9.76
C VAL A 164 3.28 16.35 -8.81
N ARG A 165 2.85 15.15 -8.40
CA ARG A 165 1.77 14.95 -7.41
C ARG A 165 2.11 13.80 -6.48
N ILE A 166 2.01 14.02 -5.16
CA ILE A 166 2.37 13.01 -4.17
C ILE A 166 1.18 12.80 -3.22
N LEU A 167 0.67 11.56 -3.18
CA LEU A 167 -0.40 11.13 -2.28
C LEU A 167 0.17 10.26 -1.16
N LEU A 168 0.04 10.77 0.06
CA LEU A 168 0.51 10.13 1.29
C LEU A 168 -0.67 9.71 2.17
N LEU A 169 -0.55 8.59 2.87
CA LEU A 169 -1.56 8.17 3.85
C LEU A 169 -1.47 9.06 5.09
N ASP A 170 -2.59 9.64 5.54
CA ASP A 170 -2.68 10.28 6.85
C ASP A 170 -2.60 9.19 7.95
N ALA A 171 -1.47 9.12 8.65
CA ALA A 171 -1.25 8.13 9.71
C ALA A 171 -2.20 8.34 10.90
N LEU A 172 -2.80 9.52 11.08
CA LEU A 172 -3.68 9.83 12.20
C LEU A 172 -5.16 9.49 11.92
N ARG A 173 -5.40 8.45 11.11
CA ARG A 173 -6.74 7.98 10.72
C ARG A 173 -6.94 6.51 11.10
N SER A 174 -8.20 6.13 11.30
CA SER A 174 -8.58 4.75 11.62
C SER A 174 -8.10 3.72 10.59
N SER A 175 -8.07 4.09 9.31
CA SER A 175 -7.54 3.26 8.22
C SER A 175 -6.04 2.97 8.37
N ALA A 176 -5.26 3.98 8.77
CA ALA A 176 -3.84 3.82 9.05
C ALA A 176 -3.59 3.03 10.33
N VAL A 177 -4.37 3.26 11.39
CA VAL A 177 -4.31 2.45 12.63
C VAL A 177 -4.61 0.99 12.33
N PHE A 178 -5.68 0.71 11.58
CA PHE A 178 -6.02 -0.65 11.15
C PHE A 178 -4.88 -1.30 10.35
N ARG A 179 -4.30 -0.57 9.40
CA ARG A 179 -3.15 -1.04 8.63
C ARG A 179 -1.94 -1.33 9.53
N THR A 180 -1.66 -0.46 10.49
CA THR A 180 -0.61 -0.68 11.49
C THR A 180 -0.86 -1.98 12.23
N LEU A 181 -2.09 -2.23 12.70
CA LEU A 181 -2.42 -3.50 13.35
C LEU A 181 -2.12 -4.69 12.45
N LEU A 182 -2.49 -4.66 11.16
CA LEU A 182 -2.17 -5.74 10.21
C LEU A 182 -0.66 -5.95 10.01
N GLU A 183 0.11 -4.86 10.01
CA GLU A 183 1.55 -4.83 9.76
C GLU A 183 2.40 -5.05 11.02
N SER A 184 1.79 -5.12 12.20
CA SER A 184 2.47 -5.39 13.47
C SER A 184 2.56 -6.88 13.79
N THR A 185 3.52 -7.24 14.65
CA THR A 185 3.54 -8.56 15.32
C THR A 185 2.39 -8.66 16.33
N ALA A 186 2.06 -9.89 16.75
CA ALA A 186 1.02 -10.10 17.77
C ALA A 186 1.29 -9.33 19.08
N HIS A 187 2.55 -9.24 19.49
CA HIS A 187 2.97 -8.53 20.70
C HIS A 187 2.79 -7.01 20.56
N GLU A 188 3.21 -6.45 19.44
CA GLU A 188 3.06 -5.01 19.17
C GLU A 188 1.59 -4.62 19.04
N ALA A 189 0.80 -5.40 18.29
CA ALA A 189 -0.64 -5.17 18.16
C ALA A 189 -1.34 -5.21 19.52
N ALA A 190 -0.97 -6.14 20.40
CA ALA A 190 -1.50 -6.22 21.76
C ALA A 190 -1.19 -4.97 22.59
N LYS A 191 0.04 -4.46 22.50
CA LYS A 191 0.44 -3.21 23.17
C LYS A 191 -0.38 -2.03 22.69
N ILE A 192 -0.57 -1.90 21.37
CA ILE A 192 -1.34 -0.82 20.78
C ILE A 192 -2.81 -0.88 21.24
N VAL A 193 -3.45 -2.04 21.13
CA VAL A 193 -4.89 -2.19 21.43
C VAL A 193 -5.19 -2.02 22.92
N ASN A 194 -4.31 -2.51 23.79
CA ASN A 194 -4.51 -2.49 25.24
C ASN A 194 -3.88 -1.28 25.94
N ALA A 195 -3.30 -0.33 25.21
CA ALA A 195 -2.75 0.88 25.81
C ALA A 195 -3.85 1.69 26.51
N ASP A 196 -3.56 2.15 27.72
CA ASP A 196 -4.41 3.09 28.44
C ASP A 196 -4.27 4.48 27.81
N ARG A 197 -5.40 5.02 27.33
CA ARG A 197 -5.50 6.32 26.66
C ARG A 197 -6.43 7.29 27.40
N THR A 198 -6.74 7.00 28.66
CA THR A 198 -7.58 7.86 29.49
C THR A 198 -6.92 9.21 29.77
N ASP A 199 -5.59 9.26 29.84
CA ASP A 199 -4.82 10.49 29.92
C ASP A 199 -4.27 10.90 28.55
N THR A 200 -4.87 11.91 27.93
CA THR A 200 -4.44 12.47 26.64
C THR A 200 -3.11 13.24 26.70
N HIS A 201 -2.57 13.50 27.90
CA HIS A 201 -1.26 14.12 28.07
C HIS A 201 -0.10 13.12 27.95
N LEU A 202 -0.37 11.81 27.92
CA LEU A 202 0.63 10.79 27.65
C LEU A 202 1.18 10.95 26.23
N THR A 203 2.46 11.31 26.12
CA THR A 203 3.16 11.50 24.85
C THR A 203 3.68 10.20 24.23
N ASP A 204 3.53 9.07 24.92
CA ASP A 204 4.21 7.81 24.64
C ASP A 204 3.25 6.67 24.23
N ASP A 205 2.29 6.97 23.36
CA ASP A 205 1.39 5.93 22.83
C ASP A 205 2.19 4.91 21.99
N PRO A 206 2.04 3.58 22.24
CA PRO A 206 2.71 2.54 21.45
C PRO A 206 2.47 2.63 19.93
N TYR A 207 1.38 3.26 19.51
CA TYR A 207 1.08 3.54 18.12
C TYR A 207 2.13 4.43 17.45
N PHE A 208 2.65 5.44 18.16
CA PHE A 208 3.60 6.40 17.58
C PHE A 208 4.98 5.81 17.32
N HIS A 209 5.31 4.67 17.94
CA HIS A 209 6.54 3.94 17.68
C HIS A 209 6.44 2.98 16.50
N GLN A 210 5.26 2.88 15.89
CA GLN A 210 5.05 1.99 14.77
C GLN A 210 5.59 2.60 13.49
N ARG A 211 6.17 1.73 12.64
CA ARG A 211 6.81 2.12 11.39
C ARG A 211 5.97 3.09 10.55
N LEU A 212 4.69 2.78 10.33
CA LEU A 212 3.82 3.59 9.47
C LEU A 212 3.71 5.05 9.96
N TYR A 213 3.62 5.27 11.27
CA TYR A 213 3.58 6.61 11.85
C TYR A 213 4.95 7.28 11.82
N SER A 214 6.01 6.54 12.15
CA SER A 214 7.39 7.03 12.11
C SER A 214 7.81 7.49 10.70
N ASP A 215 7.57 6.64 9.68
CA ASP A 215 7.82 6.94 8.26
C ASP A 215 7.02 8.17 7.81
N PHE A 216 5.76 8.27 8.26
CA PHE A 216 4.90 9.42 7.99
C PHE A 216 5.45 10.72 8.58
N THR A 217 5.82 10.74 9.86
CA THR A 217 6.39 11.93 10.51
C THR A 217 7.72 12.32 9.90
N HIS A 218 8.60 11.33 9.64
CA HIS A 218 9.88 11.56 9.01
C HIS A 218 9.71 12.23 7.63
N VAL A 219 8.80 11.71 6.79
CA VAL A 219 8.53 12.33 5.49
C VAL A 219 7.96 13.74 5.63
N CYS A 220 7.06 14.00 6.58
CA CYS A 220 6.53 15.35 6.81
C CYS A 220 7.66 16.33 7.18
N ASP A 221 8.55 15.94 8.09
CA ASP A 221 9.70 16.76 8.50
C ASP A 221 10.64 17.06 7.31
N ARG A 222 10.88 16.04 6.48
CA ARG A 222 11.75 16.16 5.29
C ARG A 222 11.13 17.04 4.21
N LEU A 223 9.81 16.97 4.01
CA LEU A 223 9.09 17.84 3.09
C LEU A 223 9.21 19.32 3.46
N GLY A 224 9.33 19.64 4.75
CA GLY A 224 9.61 21.00 5.23
C GLY A 224 10.89 21.63 4.64
N SER A 225 11.85 20.81 4.20
CA SER A 225 13.07 21.27 3.50
C SER A 225 12.88 21.50 2.00
N TYR A 226 11.74 21.12 1.43
CA TYR A 226 11.40 21.24 0.00
C TYR A 226 10.05 21.93 -0.19
N PRO A 227 9.95 23.27 -0.04
CA PRO A 227 8.68 23.99 -0.06
C PRO A 227 7.88 23.83 -1.36
N ARG A 228 8.57 23.74 -2.51
CA ARG A 228 7.92 23.53 -3.81
C ARG A 228 7.24 22.16 -3.88
N ILE A 229 7.94 21.12 -3.42
CA ILE A 229 7.38 19.77 -3.35
C ILE A 229 6.25 19.70 -2.33
N SER A 230 6.38 20.36 -1.18
CA SER A 230 5.32 20.41 -0.17
C SER A 230 3.97 20.88 -0.73
N ALA A 231 3.97 21.84 -1.66
CA ALA A 231 2.76 22.31 -2.35
C ALA A 231 2.13 21.27 -3.30
N THR A 232 2.87 20.22 -3.64
CA THR A 232 2.43 19.10 -4.50
C THR A 232 2.06 17.84 -3.72
N VAL A 233 2.03 17.91 -2.39
CA VAL A 233 1.67 16.79 -1.52
C VAL A 233 0.24 16.94 -1.02
N ARG A 234 -0.52 15.86 -1.09
CA ARG A 234 -1.83 15.72 -0.45
C ARG A 234 -1.91 14.44 0.36
N PHE A 235 -2.77 14.46 1.37
CA PHE A 235 -2.96 13.33 2.26
C PHE A 235 -4.34 12.71 2.07
N TYR A 236 -4.37 11.40 1.81
CA TYR A 236 -5.60 10.64 1.69
C TYR A 236 -5.91 9.93 3.02
N THR A 237 -7.20 9.81 3.31
CA THR A 237 -7.71 9.24 4.57
C THR A 237 -8.33 7.85 4.37
N GLN A 238 -8.65 7.50 3.13
CA GLN A 238 -9.24 6.21 2.76
C GLN A 238 -8.18 5.10 2.78
N THR A 239 -8.60 3.85 3.00
CA THR A 239 -7.67 2.72 2.91
C THR A 239 -7.22 2.57 1.45
N PRO A 240 -5.92 2.75 1.15
CA PRO A 240 -5.42 2.64 -0.21
C PRO A 240 -5.51 1.18 -0.66
N ALA A 241 -5.93 0.95 -1.90
CA ALA A 241 -5.96 -0.39 -2.47
C ALA A 241 -4.62 -0.81 -3.09
N CYS A 242 -3.67 0.12 -3.25
CA CYS A 242 -2.45 -0.13 -3.98
C CYS A 242 -1.30 0.81 -3.63
N TRP A 243 -0.11 0.39 -4.03
CA TRP A 243 1.05 1.24 -4.27
C TRP A 243 1.11 1.51 -5.78
N MET A 244 1.35 2.76 -6.16
CA MET A 244 1.34 3.13 -7.58
C MET A 244 2.25 4.31 -7.87
N MET A 245 2.89 4.27 -9.03
CA MET A 245 3.64 5.39 -9.59
C MET A 245 3.25 5.55 -11.05
N ILE A 246 2.92 6.76 -11.46
CA ILE A 246 2.67 7.11 -12.87
C ILE A 246 3.77 8.08 -13.28
N VAL A 247 4.55 7.67 -14.27
CA VAL A 247 5.59 8.49 -14.88
C VAL A 247 5.28 8.58 -16.36
N ASP A 248 4.93 9.79 -16.81
CA ASP A 248 4.46 10.06 -18.17
C ASP A 248 3.35 9.11 -18.63
N ASN A 249 3.68 8.19 -19.54
CA ASN A 249 2.77 7.23 -20.13
C ASN A 249 2.96 5.81 -19.57
N SER A 250 3.67 5.68 -18.46
CA SER A 250 3.92 4.40 -17.78
C SER A 250 3.38 4.41 -16.37
N ALA A 251 2.83 3.28 -15.92
CA ALA A 251 2.28 3.10 -14.59
C ALA A 251 2.85 1.83 -13.96
N HIS A 252 3.53 1.98 -12.83
CA HIS A 252 3.91 0.87 -11.97
C HIS A 252 2.85 0.70 -10.90
N PHE A 253 2.26 -0.49 -10.82
CA PHE A 253 1.13 -0.77 -9.97
C PHE A 253 1.35 -2.05 -9.17
N GLN A 254 1.10 -1.97 -7.87
CA GLN A 254 1.09 -3.14 -7.00
C GLN A 254 -0.19 -3.14 -6.15
N PRO A 255 -1.03 -4.17 -6.26
CA PRO A 255 -2.20 -4.30 -5.40
C PRO A 255 -1.78 -4.62 -3.97
N TYR A 256 -2.46 -4.00 -3.01
CA TYR A 256 -2.36 -4.37 -1.61
C TYR A 256 -3.20 -5.60 -1.32
N THR A 257 -2.66 -6.49 -0.48
CA THR A 257 -3.37 -7.68 -0.01
C THR A 257 -3.04 -7.89 1.45
N PHE A 258 -4.04 -8.37 2.19
CA PHE A 258 -3.89 -8.73 3.60
C PHE A 258 -3.31 -10.15 3.79
N GLY A 259 -3.05 -10.88 2.70
CA GLY A 259 -2.50 -12.22 2.73
C GLY A 259 -0.97 -12.24 2.80
N ARG A 260 -0.41 -13.25 3.47
CA ARG A 260 1.04 -13.51 3.52
C ARG A 260 1.32 -14.98 3.22
N SER A 261 2.43 -15.24 2.52
CA SER A 261 2.94 -16.61 2.34
C SER A 261 3.66 -17.05 3.61
N ALA A 262 3.39 -18.27 4.08
CA ALA A 262 4.07 -18.86 5.24
C ALA A 262 5.60 -19.04 5.02
N ASN A 263 6.05 -19.08 3.77
CA ASN A 263 7.44 -19.41 3.39
C ASN A 263 8.33 -18.19 3.15
N LYS A 264 7.79 -16.96 3.13
CA LYS A 264 8.62 -15.75 2.99
C LYS A 264 8.88 -15.16 4.36
N HIS A 265 10.18 -15.11 4.71
CA HIS A 265 10.70 -14.60 5.97
C HIS A 265 9.98 -13.35 6.47
N SER A 266 9.73 -13.37 7.77
CA SER A 266 9.14 -12.39 8.68
C SER A 266 9.72 -10.96 8.68
N ALA A 267 10.59 -10.60 7.73
CA ALA A 267 11.31 -9.32 7.80
C ALA A 267 10.48 -8.13 7.31
N ASN A 268 9.64 -8.30 6.29
CA ASN A 268 8.82 -7.21 5.75
C ASN A 268 7.33 -7.52 5.92
N LEU A 269 6.74 -6.93 6.95
CA LEU A 269 5.32 -7.06 7.29
C LEU A 269 4.43 -6.09 6.49
N CYS A 270 5.00 -5.24 5.63
CA CYS A 270 4.20 -4.29 4.85
C CYS A 270 3.19 -5.01 3.94
N THR A 271 1.96 -4.50 3.97
CA THR A 271 0.86 -4.95 3.12
C THR A 271 1.27 -4.85 1.64
N GLY A 272 1.03 -5.93 0.90
CA GLY A 272 1.31 -6.01 -0.54
C GLY A 272 2.78 -6.12 -0.94
N ALA A 273 3.76 -6.01 -0.03
CA ALA A 273 5.18 -6.02 -0.39
C ALA A 273 5.63 -7.28 -1.18
N ASN A 274 4.92 -8.39 -0.97
CA ASN A 274 5.18 -9.69 -1.61
C ASN A 274 4.40 -9.93 -2.91
N MET A 275 3.54 -9.00 -3.31
CA MET A 275 2.84 -9.08 -4.60
C MET A 275 3.73 -8.62 -5.74
N PRO A 276 3.53 -9.15 -6.95
CA PRO A 276 4.21 -8.63 -8.12
C PRO A 276 3.84 -7.16 -8.39
N VAL A 277 4.79 -6.41 -8.95
CA VAL A 277 4.55 -5.06 -9.47
C VAL A 277 4.35 -5.18 -10.98
N PHE A 278 3.24 -4.65 -11.48
CA PHE A 278 2.92 -4.63 -12.89
C PHE A 278 3.31 -3.29 -13.48
N LYS A 279 4.00 -3.29 -14.62
CA LYS A 279 4.29 -2.08 -15.41
C LYS A 279 3.38 -2.05 -16.61
N PHE A 280 2.48 -1.07 -16.64
CA PHE A 280 1.61 -0.81 -17.77
C PHE A 280 2.10 0.41 -18.55
N GLN A 281 2.03 0.33 -19.87
CA GLN A 281 2.22 1.46 -20.77
C GLN A 281 0.86 1.89 -21.31
N MET A 282 0.65 3.19 -21.47
CA MET A 282 -0.51 3.74 -22.18
C MET A 282 -0.60 3.13 -23.59
N GLN A 283 -1.79 2.68 -23.98
CA GLN A 283 -2.10 2.13 -25.28
C GLN A 283 -3.40 2.75 -25.78
N GLU A 284 -3.54 2.98 -27.08
CA GLU A 284 -4.76 3.59 -27.66
C GLU A 284 -6.04 2.82 -27.35
N ASN A 285 -5.95 1.49 -27.20
CA ASN A 285 -7.09 0.61 -26.93
C ASN A 285 -7.01 -0.07 -25.54
N GLY A 286 -5.96 0.22 -24.76
CA GLY A 286 -5.67 -0.48 -23.50
C GLY A 286 -6.15 0.31 -22.29
N ARG A 287 -7.16 -0.24 -21.59
CA ARG A 287 -7.79 0.39 -20.43
C ARG A 287 -6.98 0.42 -19.12
N PRO A 288 -6.03 -0.51 -18.82
CA PRO A 288 -5.42 -0.55 -17.48
C PRO A 288 -4.73 0.76 -17.08
N PHE A 289 -3.94 1.36 -17.97
CA PHE A 289 -3.27 2.63 -17.67
C PHE A 289 -4.29 3.74 -17.36
N GLU A 290 -5.32 3.90 -18.20
CA GLU A 290 -6.37 4.91 -18.02
C GLU A 290 -7.14 4.70 -16.71
N ILE A 291 -7.45 3.45 -16.34
CA ILE A 291 -8.11 3.12 -15.07
C ILE A 291 -7.23 3.50 -13.88
N LEU A 292 -5.93 3.21 -13.95
CA LEU A 292 -4.97 3.55 -12.89
C LEU A 292 -4.78 5.06 -12.76
N GLU A 293 -4.74 5.75 -13.89
CA GLU A 293 -4.68 7.21 -13.97
C GLU A 293 -5.94 7.86 -13.37
N ASP A 294 -7.14 7.43 -13.78
CA ASP A 294 -8.42 7.88 -13.24
C ASP A 294 -8.54 7.59 -11.74
N ASN A 295 -8.09 6.41 -11.29
CA ASN A 295 -8.01 6.08 -9.87
C ASN A 295 -7.12 7.05 -9.10
N PHE A 296 -5.92 7.38 -9.63
CA PHE A 296 -5.05 8.38 -9.01
C PHE A 296 -5.74 9.74 -8.93
N GLN A 297 -6.36 10.19 -10.04
CA GLN A 297 -7.00 11.49 -10.11
C GLN A 297 -8.18 11.61 -9.14
N LYS A 298 -9.02 10.58 -9.04
CA LYS A 298 -10.13 10.54 -8.08
C LYS A 298 -9.64 10.61 -6.63
N LEU A 299 -8.58 9.87 -6.30
CA LEU A 299 -7.96 9.98 -4.98
C LEU A 299 -7.38 11.38 -4.75
N TRP A 300 -6.69 11.94 -5.74
CA TRP A 300 -6.14 13.29 -5.67
C TRP A 300 -7.20 14.37 -5.42
N LEU A 301 -8.33 14.28 -6.13
CA LEU A 301 -9.44 15.24 -6.03
C LEU A 301 -10.21 15.10 -4.71
N THR A 302 -10.24 13.90 -4.13
CA THR A 302 -10.93 13.63 -2.85
C THR A 302 -10.03 13.81 -1.62
N SER A 303 -8.71 13.87 -1.81
CA SER A 303 -7.74 14.26 -0.79
C SER A 303 -7.70 15.77 -0.60
N ASN A 304 -8.25 16.25 0.51
CA ASN A 304 -8.37 17.67 0.83
C ASN A 304 -7.41 18.15 1.92
N LEU A 305 -6.49 17.30 2.39
CA LEU A 305 -5.49 17.66 3.39
C LEU A 305 -4.15 17.90 2.71
N ASP A 306 -3.50 19.00 3.07
CA ASP A 306 -2.12 19.33 2.69
C ASP A 306 -1.18 19.24 3.91
N LEU A 307 0.08 19.63 3.73
CA LEU A 307 1.08 19.58 4.80
C LEU A 307 0.72 20.48 5.99
N PHE A 308 0.16 21.67 5.76
CA PHE A 308 -0.24 22.58 6.84
C PHE A 308 -1.30 21.94 7.75
N HIS A 309 -2.32 21.31 7.15
CA HIS A 309 -3.34 20.59 7.92
C HIS A 309 -2.74 19.40 8.68
N ILE A 310 -1.77 18.70 8.09
CA ILE A 310 -1.09 17.58 8.73
C ILE A 310 -0.22 18.02 9.91
N GLU A 311 0.53 19.11 9.79
CA GLU A 311 1.35 19.65 10.89
C GLU A 311 0.48 19.95 12.11
N ALA A 312 -0.69 20.60 11.91
CA ALA A 312 -1.64 20.86 12.98
C ALA A 312 -2.18 19.55 13.62
N ARG A 313 -2.38 18.50 12.81
CA ARG A 313 -2.81 17.17 13.29
C ARG A 313 -1.69 16.48 14.07
N ILE A 314 -0.44 16.55 13.62
CA ILE A 314 0.73 16.01 14.33
C ILE A 314 0.89 16.70 15.69
N ALA A 315 0.70 18.01 15.76
CA ALA A 315 0.70 18.76 17.02
C ALA A 315 -0.39 18.28 18.00
N ASN A 316 -1.52 17.79 17.48
CA ASN A 316 -2.65 17.30 18.27
C ASN A 316 -2.79 15.76 18.25
N ARG A 317 -1.69 15.03 17.97
CA ARG A 317 -1.71 13.59 17.70
C ARG A 317 -2.30 12.76 18.84
N ASN A 318 -1.99 13.08 20.09
CA ASN A 318 -2.42 12.29 21.26
C ASN A 318 -3.94 12.26 21.37
N ARG A 319 -4.57 13.45 21.25
CA ARG A 319 -6.03 13.58 21.25
C ARG A 319 -6.63 12.84 20.07
N ILE A 320 -6.11 13.04 18.86
CA ILE A 320 -6.66 12.41 17.65
C ILE A 320 -6.61 10.88 17.76
N ILE A 321 -5.49 10.31 18.23
CA ILE A 321 -5.38 8.86 18.42
C ILE A 321 -6.29 8.38 19.55
N SER A 322 -6.40 9.12 20.66
CA SER A 322 -7.36 8.79 21.72
C SER A 322 -8.80 8.75 21.18
N ASP A 323 -9.21 9.76 20.39
CA ASP A 323 -10.53 9.81 19.74
C ASP A 323 -10.72 8.62 18.78
N VAL A 324 -9.72 8.31 17.94
CA VAL A 324 -9.77 7.17 17.01
C VAL A 324 -9.95 5.85 17.76
N PHE A 325 -9.23 5.63 18.85
CA PHE A 325 -9.39 4.42 19.67
C PHE A 325 -10.68 4.42 20.46
N HIS A 326 -11.16 5.57 20.96
CA HIS A 326 -12.44 5.67 21.63
C HIS A 326 -13.58 5.22 20.70
N ASP A 327 -13.62 5.78 19.50
CA ASP A 327 -14.66 5.53 18.50
C ASP A 327 -14.61 4.10 17.91
N ASN A 328 -13.44 3.45 17.91
CA ASN A 328 -13.22 2.17 17.22
C ASN A 328 -12.69 1.05 18.13
N SER A 329 -12.69 1.24 19.46
CA SER A 329 -12.04 0.32 20.42
C SER A 329 -12.52 -1.13 20.29
N GLN A 330 -13.84 -1.34 20.23
CA GLN A 330 -14.44 -2.66 20.08
C GLN A 330 -14.02 -3.32 18.76
N TRP A 331 -13.98 -2.54 17.67
CA TRP A 331 -13.57 -3.04 16.36
C TRP A 331 -12.09 -3.39 16.34
N PHE A 332 -11.20 -2.55 16.88
CA PHE A 332 -9.77 -2.86 16.96
C PHE A 332 -9.47 -4.07 17.85
N LYS A 333 -10.20 -4.25 18.95
CA LYS A 333 -10.12 -5.48 19.77
C LYS A 333 -10.51 -6.70 18.97
N HIS A 334 -11.64 -6.65 18.26
CA HIS A 334 -12.08 -7.73 17.38
C HIS A 334 -11.05 -8.04 16.28
N VAL A 335 -10.47 -7.02 15.65
CA VAL A 335 -9.42 -7.19 14.63
C VAL A 335 -8.19 -7.89 15.22
N TYR A 336 -7.69 -7.42 16.37
CA TYR A 336 -6.56 -8.05 17.05
C TYR A 336 -6.84 -9.52 17.39
N GLU A 337 -8.02 -9.77 17.96
CA GLU A 337 -8.52 -11.09 18.29
C GLU A 337 -8.56 -12.02 17.06
N ALA A 338 -9.16 -11.56 15.96
CA ALA A 338 -9.29 -12.33 14.73
C ALA A 338 -7.95 -12.61 14.03
N LEU A 339 -6.97 -11.69 14.13
CA LEU A 339 -5.67 -11.81 13.47
C LEU A 339 -4.65 -12.62 14.27
N TYR A 340 -4.67 -12.52 15.60
CA TYR A 340 -3.54 -12.96 16.44
C TYR A 340 -3.86 -14.01 17.49
N VAL A 341 -5.12 -14.15 17.91
CA VAL A 341 -5.45 -15.16 18.93
C VAL A 341 -5.51 -16.53 18.24
N GLN A 342 -4.63 -17.43 18.67
CA GLN A 342 -4.51 -18.77 18.07
C GLN A 342 -5.86 -19.47 18.02
N LYS A 343 -6.11 -20.18 16.91
CA LYS A 343 -7.28 -21.05 16.68
C LYS A 343 -7.55 -22.09 17.79
N GLY A 344 -6.60 -22.32 18.70
CA GLY A 344 -6.73 -23.23 19.84
C GLY A 344 -7.10 -22.56 21.18
N ALA A 345 -6.87 -21.26 21.36
CA ALA A 345 -7.21 -20.50 22.57
C ALA A 345 -8.52 -19.72 22.40
N MET A 346 -8.82 -19.30 21.17
CA MET A 346 -10.20 -19.06 20.78
C MET A 346 -10.85 -20.42 20.60
N GLN A 347 -11.80 -20.75 21.47
CA GLN A 347 -13.01 -21.38 20.97
C GLN A 347 -13.63 -20.38 19.96
N PHE A 348 -13.07 -20.32 18.75
CA PHE A 348 -13.94 -20.19 17.61
C PHE A 348 -14.82 -21.43 17.71
N THR A 349 -15.94 -21.32 18.43
CA THR A 349 -17.19 -21.79 17.84
C THR A 349 -17.22 -21.07 16.51
N GLY A 350 -16.54 -21.63 15.50
CA GLY A 350 -16.39 -20.99 14.21
C GLY A 350 -17.80 -20.60 13.87
N ASP A 351 -18.04 -19.29 13.79
CA ASP A 351 -19.39 -18.83 13.55
C ASP A 351 -19.67 -19.24 12.10
N ARG A 352 -20.10 -20.49 11.94
CA ARG A 352 -20.45 -21.12 10.67
C ARG A 352 -21.75 -20.53 10.15
N ARG A 353 -22.36 -19.61 10.91
CA ARG A 353 -23.50 -18.85 10.43
C ARG A 353 -23.06 -18.12 9.17
N LYS A 354 -23.89 -18.26 8.15
CA LYS A 354 -23.78 -17.55 6.88
C LYS A 354 -23.74 -16.02 7.07
N PHE A 355 -24.28 -15.52 8.19
CA PHE A 355 -24.27 -14.10 8.55
C PHE A 355 -23.76 -13.92 9.98
N PRO A 356 -22.73 -13.09 10.18
CA PRO A 356 -22.22 -12.78 11.51
C PRO A 356 -23.31 -12.11 12.34
N ARG A 357 -23.37 -12.44 13.63
CA ARG A 357 -24.26 -11.77 14.58
C ARG A 357 -23.51 -10.67 15.34
N GLN A 358 -24.17 -9.54 15.54
CA GLN A 358 -23.74 -8.46 16.40
C GLN A 358 -24.49 -8.54 17.73
N SER A 359 -23.77 -8.30 18.83
CA SER A 359 -24.40 -8.13 20.14
C SER A 359 -25.32 -6.91 20.11
N TRP A 360 -26.41 -6.99 20.87
CA TRP A 360 -27.35 -5.89 21.02
C TRP A 360 -26.99 -5.08 22.27
N ASP A 361 -26.45 -3.88 22.05
CA ASP A 361 -26.08 -2.93 23.12
C ASP A 361 -27.16 -1.85 23.34
N GLY A 362 -28.26 -1.89 22.57
CA GLY A 362 -29.34 -0.90 22.64
C GLY A 362 -30.17 -0.99 23.92
N VAL A 363 -30.73 0.15 24.36
CA VAL A 363 -31.62 0.23 25.54
C VAL A 363 -32.79 -0.76 25.37
N GLN A 364 -33.11 -1.50 26.44
CA GLN A 364 -34.08 -2.61 26.49
C GLN A 364 -35.24 -2.45 25.50
N SER A 365 -35.04 -3.01 24.31
CA SER A 365 -36.08 -3.02 23.30
C SER A 365 -37.02 -4.15 23.65
N LEU A 366 -38.15 -3.78 24.27
CA LEU A 366 -39.24 -4.68 24.64
C LEU A 366 -39.93 -5.21 23.37
N LEU A 367 -39.35 -6.25 22.78
CA LEU A 367 -40.00 -7.05 21.76
C LEU A 367 -41.08 -7.90 22.44
N LYS A 368 -42.16 -8.15 21.73
CA LYS A 368 -43.18 -9.12 22.12
C LYS A 368 -43.10 -10.31 21.18
N VAL A 369 -42.98 -11.51 21.74
CA VAL A 369 -42.98 -12.77 21.00
C VAL A 369 -44.36 -13.39 21.13
N CYS A 370 -45.04 -13.63 20.01
CA CYS A 370 -46.34 -14.28 19.96
C CYS A 370 -46.21 -15.67 19.34
N LEU A 371 -46.67 -16.68 20.09
CA LEU A 371 -46.81 -18.06 19.62
C LEU A 371 -48.20 -18.25 19.00
N PRO A 372 -48.36 -19.07 17.96
CA PRO A 372 -49.65 -19.34 17.31
C PRO A 372 -50.75 -19.79 18.29
N ASN A 373 -50.36 -20.48 19.36
CA ASN A 373 -51.26 -21.10 20.33
C ASN A 373 -51.36 -20.33 21.66
N CYS A 374 -50.75 -19.15 21.79
CA CYS A 374 -50.81 -18.34 23.01
C CYS A 374 -51.52 -17.01 22.75
N GLN A 375 -52.57 -16.73 23.53
CA GLN A 375 -53.27 -15.44 23.46
C GLN A 375 -52.47 -14.29 24.07
N THR A 376 -51.52 -14.59 24.96
CA THR A 376 -50.72 -13.56 25.65
C THR A 376 -49.32 -13.42 25.05
N PRO A 377 -48.94 -12.23 24.54
CA PRO A 377 -47.59 -11.97 24.06
C PRO A 377 -46.56 -12.06 25.19
N ILE A 378 -45.41 -12.68 24.92
CA ILE A 378 -44.31 -12.81 25.87
C ILE A 378 -43.35 -11.64 25.67
N LYS A 379 -43.01 -10.92 26.75
CA LYS A 379 -42.01 -9.85 26.70
C LYS A 379 -40.62 -10.45 26.51
N ALA A 380 -39.84 -9.77 25.69
CA ALA A 380 -38.57 -10.27 25.22
C ALA A 380 -37.57 -9.15 24.93
N SER A 381 -36.29 -9.43 25.15
CA SER A 381 -35.19 -8.51 24.86
C SER A 381 -34.23 -9.12 23.84
N LEU A 382 -33.80 -8.31 22.88
CA LEU A 382 -32.83 -8.73 21.86
C LEU A 382 -31.44 -8.88 22.51
N CYS A 383 -30.79 -10.02 22.29
CA CYS A 383 -29.44 -10.29 22.80
C CYS A 383 -28.39 -10.10 21.70
N ASP A 384 -28.65 -10.68 20.53
CA ASP A 384 -27.80 -10.57 19.35
C ASP A 384 -28.65 -10.64 18.07
N TYR A 385 -28.10 -10.17 16.96
CA TYR A 385 -28.80 -10.14 15.68
C TYR A 385 -27.87 -10.25 14.47
N SER A 386 -28.36 -10.84 13.40
CA SER A 386 -27.81 -10.73 12.05
C SER A 386 -28.90 -10.34 11.06
N ARG A 387 -28.54 -10.23 9.78
CA ARG A 387 -29.51 -10.01 8.71
C ARG A 387 -30.68 -11.02 8.69
N GLU A 388 -30.43 -12.27 9.08
CA GLU A 388 -31.38 -13.39 8.90
C GLU A 388 -31.90 -13.99 10.22
N GLY A 389 -31.44 -13.52 11.37
CA GLY A 389 -31.86 -14.11 12.63
C GLY A 389 -31.45 -13.29 13.85
N ALA A 390 -32.00 -13.65 14.99
CA ALA A 390 -31.78 -12.97 16.27
C ALA A 390 -31.66 -14.00 17.39
N ALA A 391 -30.98 -13.67 18.48
CA ALA A 391 -31.16 -14.33 19.77
C ALA A 391 -31.95 -13.39 20.66
N ILE A 392 -33.02 -13.90 21.26
CA ILE A 392 -33.92 -13.12 22.09
C ILE A 392 -34.09 -13.82 23.44
N LYS A 393 -34.02 -13.06 24.51
CA LYS A 393 -34.24 -13.49 25.89
C LYS A 393 -35.67 -13.20 26.32
N LEU A 394 -36.34 -14.17 26.93
CA LEU A 394 -37.74 -14.08 27.35
C LEU A 394 -37.84 -13.82 28.86
N ASP A 395 -38.76 -12.95 29.27
CA ASP A 395 -38.89 -12.53 30.67
C ASP A 395 -39.52 -13.60 31.58
N ALA A 396 -40.50 -14.35 31.07
CA ALA A 396 -41.15 -15.46 31.78
C ALA A 396 -41.82 -16.41 30.78
N LEU A 397 -41.69 -17.71 30.99
CA LEU A 397 -42.25 -18.72 30.10
C LEU A 397 -43.36 -19.50 30.80
N ASN A 398 -44.61 -19.24 30.39
CA ASN A 398 -45.76 -20.01 30.88
C ASN A 398 -46.05 -21.26 30.03
N HIS A 399 -45.37 -21.42 28.90
CA HIS A 399 -45.64 -22.48 27.91
C HIS A 399 -44.36 -23.09 27.37
N PRO A 400 -44.26 -24.41 27.20
CA PRO A 400 -43.06 -25.04 26.66
C PRO A 400 -42.84 -24.65 25.19
N LEU A 401 -41.65 -24.14 24.87
CA LEU A 401 -41.22 -23.85 23.49
C LEU A 401 -40.55 -25.07 22.88
N LYS A 402 -40.74 -25.29 21.57
CA LYS A 402 -40.06 -26.34 20.80
C LYS A 402 -39.23 -25.76 19.67
N MET A 403 -38.14 -26.44 19.33
CA MET A 403 -37.42 -26.14 18.10
C MET A 403 -38.33 -26.45 16.90
N GLY A 404 -38.33 -25.58 15.90
CA GLY A 404 -39.23 -25.64 14.76
C GLY A 404 -40.47 -24.75 14.89
N ASP A 405 -40.83 -24.33 16.11
CA ASP A 405 -42.01 -23.47 16.30
C ASP A 405 -41.86 -22.15 15.54
N ILE A 406 -42.93 -21.73 14.87
CA ILE A 406 -43.01 -20.42 14.23
C ILE A 406 -43.50 -19.42 15.26
N VAL A 407 -42.76 -18.34 15.45
CA VAL A 407 -43.14 -17.20 16.29
C VAL A 407 -43.24 -15.94 15.47
N THR A 408 -44.05 -15.00 15.97
CA THR A 408 -44.12 -13.66 15.41
C THR A 408 -43.57 -12.63 16.38
N LEU A 409 -42.83 -11.66 15.84
CA LEU A 409 -42.29 -10.54 16.62
C LEU A 409 -43.21 -9.34 16.46
N GLN A 410 -43.65 -8.78 17.58
CA GLN A 410 -44.49 -7.60 17.64
C GLN A 410 -43.83 -6.53 18.49
N ASN A 411 -43.90 -5.28 18.05
CA ASN A 411 -43.58 -4.11 18.85
C ASN A 411 -44.21 -2.88 18.18
N THR A 412 -44.31 -1.77 18.90
CA THR A 412 -44.61 -0.48 18.27
C THR A 412 -43.43 -0.11 17.37
N LEU A 413 -43.71 0.20 16.10
CA LEU A 413 -42.67 0.65 15.19
C LEU A 413 -42.06 1.94 15.78
N PRO A 414 -40.73 2.01 15.98
CA PRO A 414 -40.15 3.19 16.56
C PRO A 414 -40.34 4.39 15.62
N SER A 415 -40.73 5.54 16.17
CA SER A 415 -41.00 6.77 15.39
C SER A 415 -39.72 7.52 15.00
N GLU A 416 -38.62 7.32 15.73
CA GLU A 416 -37.36 8.03 15.49
C GLU A 416 -36.39 7.24 14.60
N PRO A 417 -35.67 7.87 13.65
CA PRO A 417 -34.73 7.20 12.77
C PRO A 417 -33.37 6.95 13.44
N ARG A 418 -33.34 6.17 14.53
CA ARG A 418 -32.11 5.72 15.18
C ARG A 418 -31.62 4.39 14.58
N PRO A 419 -30.31 4.10 14.54
CA PRO A 419 -29.77 2.82 14.03
C PRO A 419 -30.44 1.59 14.64
N GLU A 420 -30.63 1.59 15.96
CA GLU A 420 -31.34 0.55 16.72
C GLU A 420 -32.77 0.32 16.20
N ASN A 421 -33.46 1.39 15.85
CA ASN A 421 -34.84 1.36 15.37
C ASN A 421 -34.96 0.75 13.97
N PHE A 422 -33.94 0.91 13.12
CA PHE A 422 -33.90 0.25 11.82
C PHE A 422 -33.78 -1.27 11.95
N ILE A 423 -33.01 -1.76 12.93
CA ILE A 423 -32.82 -3.19 13.20
C ILE A 423 -34.12 -3.81 13.70
N ILE A 424 -34.78 -3.15 14.67
CA ILE A 424 -36.08 -3.57 15.17
C ILE A 424 -37.11 -3.57 14.04
N ALA A 425 -37.18 -2.48 13.25
CA ALA A 425 -38.10 -2.38 12.12
C ALA A 425 -37.84 -3.46 11.05
N HIS A 426 -36.58 -3.84 10.79
CA HIS A 426 -36.23 -4.94 9.89
C HIS A 426 -36.85 -6.26 10.34
N PHE A 427 -36.72 -6.59 11.63
CA PHE A 427 -37.29 -7.83 12.17
C PHE A 427 -38.82 -7.78 12.24
N LEU A 428 -39.41 -6.66 12.65
CA LEU A 428 -40.87 -6.50 12.65
C LEU A 428 -41.45 -6.63 11.23
N LYS A 429 -40.80 -6.11 10.19
CA LYS A 429 -41.28 -6.27 8.81
C LYS A 429 -41.31 -7.71 8.33
N ARG A 430 -40.45 -8.58 8.85
CA ARG A 430 -40.37 -10.00 8.44
C ARG A 430 -41.45 -10.87 9.11
N ASN A 431 -42.00 -10.40 10.23
CA ASN A 431 -43.14 -10.90 10.99
C ASN A 431 -43.07 -12.35 11.48
N GLN A 432 -42.47 -13.31 10.77
CA GLN A 432 -42.44 -14.74 11.12
C GLN A 432 -41.01 -15.26 11.21
N PHE A 433 -40.76 -16.05 12.26
CA PHE A 433 -39.46 -16.61 12.59
C PHE A 433 -39.61 -18.05 13.07
N ILE A 434 -38.70 -18.94 12.67
CA ILE A 434 -38.61 -20.29 13.23
C ILE A 434 -37.62 -20.30 14.39
N ILE A 435 -37.99 -20.97 15.49
CA ILE A 435 -37.09 -21.25 16.60
C ILE A 435 -36.10 -22.34 16.19
N ARG A 436 -34.82 -21.99 16.06
CA ARG A 436 -33.73 -22.93 15.72
C ARG A 436 -32.90 -23.35 16.93
N ARG A 437 -33.01 -22.62 18.04
CA ARG A 437 -32.27 -22.91 19.27
C ARG A 437 -33.07 -22.46 20.49
N ILE A 438 -32.99 -23.24 21.56
CA ILE A 438 -33.53 -22.89 22.87
C ILE A 438 -32.45 -23.18 23.90
N ILE A 439 -32.17 -22.22 24.78
CA ILE A 439 -31.30 -22.36 25.93
C ILE A 439 -32.19 -22.15 27.16
N ASN A 440 -32.37 -23.22 27.93
CA ASN A 440 -33.28 -23.25 29.07
C ASN A 440 -32.53 -22.84 30.35
N ASP A 441 -32.61 -21.54 30.67
CA ASP A 441 -32.21 -20.98 31.97
C ASP A 441 -33.44 -20.36 32.67
N SER A 442 -33.26 -19.72 33.83
CA SER A 442 -34.35 -19.01 34.55
C SER A 442 -35.06 -17.94 33.70
N GLN A 443 -34.38 -17.44 32.66
CA GLN A 443 -34.93 -16.62 31.58
C GLN A 443 -34.50 -17.23 30.25
N PRO A 444 -35.37 -17.95 29.51
CA PRO A 444 -34.95 -18.72 28.36
C PRO A 444 -34.50 -17.82 27.20
N VAL A 445 -33.42 -18.22 26.53
CA VAL A 445 -32.90 -17.55 25.32
C VAL A 445 -33.22 -18.40 24.10
N ILE A 446 -33.91 -17.81 23.13
CA ILE A 446 -34.25 -18.48 21.87
C ILE A 446 -33.51 -17.89 20.68
N GLY A 447 -33.00 -18.75 19.82
CA GLY A 447 -32.41 -18.40 18.54
C GLY A 447 -33.47 -18.45 17.45
N LEU A 448 -33.78 -17.29 16.88
CA LEU A 448 -34.73 -17.10 15.79
C LEU A 448 -34.02 -17.01 14.44
N GLN A 449 -34.67 -17.56 13.42
CA GLN A 449 -34.31 -17.40 12.00
C GLN A 449 -35.53 -16.94 11.22
N ILE A 450 -35.37 -15.96 10.33
CA ILE A 450 -36.45 -15.48 9.45
C ILE A 450 -36.93 -16.64 8.57
N VAL A 451 -38.24 -16.84 8.51
CA VAL A 451 -38.84 -17.86 7.63
C VAL A 451 -38.65 -17.43 6.17
N SER A 452 -38.06 -18.31 5.37
CA SER A 452 -37.88 -18.08 3.94
C SER A 452 -39.20 -18.25 3.17
N GLU A 453 -39.38 -17.57 2.04
CA GLU A 453 -40.61 -17.68 1.24
C GLU A 453 -40.89 -19.09 0.71
N GLY A 454 -39.86 -19.95 0.63
CA GLY A 454 -39.99 -21.36 0.26
C GLY A 454 -40.61 -22.22 1.37
N GLU A 455 -40.19 -22.04 2.62
CA GLU A 455 -40.71 -22.78 3.78
C GLU A 455 -42.16 -22.41 4.11
N ARG A 456 -42.67 -21.25 3.65
CA ARG A 456 -44.08 -20.86 3.81
C ARG A 456 -45.06 -21.70 2.97
N ARG A 457 -44.59 -22.35 1.89
CA ARG A 457 -45.47 -23.12 0.98
C ARG A 457 -45.70 -24.55 1.45
N ASP A 458 -44.67 -25.20 2.00
CA ASP A 458 -44.75 -26.60 2.42
C ASP A 458 -45.78 -26.84 3.55
N GLU A 459 -46.06 -25.84 4.39
CA GLU A 459 -47.09 -25.94 5.44
C GLU A 459 -48.53 -25.70 4.92
N GLN A 460 -48.73 -24.90 3.86
CA GLN A 460 -50.06 -24.73 3.25
C GLN A 460 -50.52 -26.01 2.56
N ASP A 461 -49.60 -26.77 1.96
CA ASP A 461 -49.92 -28.05 1.34
C ASP A 461 -50.15 -29.15 2.39
N HIS A 462 -49.52 -29.08 3.56
CA HIS A 462 -49.77 -30.04 4.65
C HIS A 462 -51.12 -29.82 5.36
N PHE A 463 -51.60 -28.57 5.44
CA PHE A 463 -52.92 -28.27 6.01
C PHE A 463 -54.08 -28.64 5.05
N ASN A 464 -53.89 -28.51 3.74
CA ASN A 464 -54.89 -28.89 2.73
C ASN A 464 -54.96 -30.42 2.49
N GLY A 465 -53.89 -31.16 2.78
CA GLY A 465 -53.86 -32.62 2.68
C GLY A 465 -54.61 -33.36 3.80
N ILE A 466 -54.83 -32.71 4.96
CA ILE A 466 -55.52 -33.34 6.11
C ILE A 466 -57.04 -33.10 6.06
N THR A 467 -57.51 -32.08 5.34
CA THR A 467 -58.95 -31.77 5.21
C THR A 467 -59.67 -32.52 4.09
N THR A 468 -58.97 -33.31 3.28
CA THR A 468 -59.54 -34.03 2.12
C THR A 468 -59.67 -35.54 2.29
N ALA A 469 -59.32 -36.12 3.45
CA ALA A 469 -59.27 -37.58 3.66
C ALA A 469 -60.36 -38.19 4.57
N SER A 470 -61.40 -37.44 4.98
CA SER A 470 -62.44 -37.96 5.90
C SER A 470 -63.88 -38.00 5.35
N HIS A 471 -64.08 -37.90 4.02
CA HIS A 471 -65.36 -38.19 3.38
C HIS A 471 -65.22 -39.17 2.22
N SER A 472 -64.93 -40.42 2.55
CA SER A 472 -65.28 -41.58 1.72
C SER A 472 -65.08 -42.87 2.53
N LEU A 473 -66.17 -43.43 3.08
CA LEU A 473 -66.49 -44.86 3.14
C LEU A 473 -67.69 -45.09 4.09
N SER A 474 -68.67 -45.83 3.54
CA SER A 474 -69.97 -46.30 4.05
C SER A 474 -71.03 -45.26 4.37
#